data_AF-A0A8B7VXP9-F1
#
_entry.id   AF-A0A8B7VXP9-F1
#
_cell.length_a   1.000
_cell.length_b   1.000
_cell.length_c   1.000
_cell.angle_alpha   90.00
_cell.angle_beta   90.00
_cell.angle_gamma   90.00
#
_symmetry.space_group_name_H-M   'P 1'
#
loop_
_entity.id
_entity.type
_entity.pdbx_description
1 polymer ?
#
loop_
_entity_poly.entity_id
_entity_poly.type
_entity_poly.pdbx_seq_one_letter_code
_entity_poly.pdbx_strand_id
1 'polypeptide(L)'
;MITRLRHPVSTKANKVPASVSLGSGIWELKREEIALLKELGSGQFGVVQLGKWKGQYDVAVKMIKEGSMSEDEFFQEAQTMMKLSHPKLVKFYGVCSKKYPIYIVTEYITNGCLLTYLKSHGKELEPSQLLEMCYDVCEGMAFLESHQFIHRDLAARNCLVDSDLSVKVSDFGMTRYVLDDQYVSSVGTKFPVKWSAPEVFHYFKYSSKSDVWAF
;
A
#
# COMPACT_ATOMS: atom_id res chain seq x y z
N MET A 1 -8.26 30.35 29.17
CA MET A 1 -8.06 29.36 30.26
C MET A 1 -7.50 28.11 29.60
N ILE A 2 -6.20 27.82 29.76
CA ILE A 2 -5.54 26.69 29.08
C ILE A 2 -5.26 25.61 30.14
N THR A 3 -5.89 24.45 30.00
CA THR A 3 -5.77 23.34 30.96
C THR A 3 -4.51 22.52 30.68
N ARG A 4 -3.83 22.08 31.75
CA ARG A 4 -2.58 21.31 31.70
C ARG A 4 -2.79 19.92 31.06
N LEU A 5 -1.93 19.53 30.11
CA LEU A 5 -1.90 18.19 29.50
C LEU A 5 -1.72 17.11 30.59
N ARG A 6 -2.64 16.13 30.66
CA ARG A 6 -2.65 15.09 31.72
C ARG A 6 -2.21 13.71 31.26
N HIS A 7 -2.48 13.33 29.99
CA HIS A 7 -2.18 11.99 29.50
C HIS A 7 -1.73 12.02 28.03
N PRO A 8 -0.66 11.29 27.68
CA PRO A 8 -0.40 10.96 26.28
C PRO A 8 -1.41 9.91 25.81
N VAL A 9 -2.00 10.13 24.63
CA VAL A 9 -2.81 9.10 23.96
C VAL A 9 -1.83 8.09 23.35
N SER A 10 -1.92 6.82 23.75
CA SER A 10 -1.12 5.75 23.14
C SER A 10 -2.01 4.56 22.80
N THR A 11 -2.17 4.31 21.52
CA THR A 11 -2.85 3.16 20.93
C THR A 11 -1.82 2.28 20.25
N LYS A 12 -1.15 1.41 21.03
CA LYS A 12 -0.18 0.48 20.45
C LYS A 12 -0.87 -0.84 20.09
N ALA A 13 -1.23 -0.98 18.82
CA ALA A 13 -1.23 -2.29 18.18
C ALA A 13 0.18 -2.89 18.23
N ASN A 14 0.30 -4.23 18.26
CA ASN A 14 1.58 -4.94 18.15
C ASN A 14 2.14 -4.82 16.72
N LYS A 15 2.60 -3.61 16.37
CA LYS A 15 3.26 -3.29 15.10
C LYS A 15 4.67 -3.88 15.11
N VAL A 16 5.15 -4.35 13.95
CA VAL A 16 6.57 -4.71 13.78
C VAL A 16 7.41 -3.49 14.18
N PRO A 17 8.33 -3.58 15.15
CA PRO A 17 9.13 -2.44 15.60
C PRO A 17 9.87 -1.81 14.43
N ALA A 18 9.98 -0.47 14.44
CA ALA A 18 10.78 0.25 13.44
C ALA A 18 12.25 -0.23 13.41
N SER A 19 12.75 -0.75 14.54
CA SER A 19 14.08 -1.36 14.71
C SER A 19 14.22 -2.77 14.11
N VAL A 20 13.14 -3.41 13.66
CA VAL A 20 13.22 -4.57 12.74
C VAL A 20 13.46 -4.07 11.30
N SER A 21 14.04 -2.87 11.15
CA SER A 21 14.82 -2.50 9.99
C SER A 21 15.85 -3.60 9.76
N LEU A 22 15.51 -4.52 8.85
CA LEU A 22 16.44 -5.50 8.33
C LEU A 22 17.65 -4.72 7.85
N GLY A 23 18.78 -4.93 8.52
CA GLY A 23 20.04 -4.28 8.18
C GLY A 23 20.30 -4.40 6.69
N SER A 24 20.83 -3.33 6.11
CA SER A 24 21.39 -3.21 4.76
C SER A 24 21.33 -4.49 3.91
N GLY A 25 20.17 -4.80 3.31
CA GLY A 25 20.09 -5.74 2.19
C GLY A 25 19.39 -7.09 2.40
N ILE A 26 18.86 -7.45 3.58
CA ILE A 26 18.09 -8.72 3.72
C ILE A 26 16.59 -8.44 3.63
N TRP A 27 16.05 -8.35 2.41
CA TRP A 27 14.60 -8.26 2.13
C TRP A 27 13.98 -9.63 1.83
N GLU A 28 14.81 -10.66 1.65
CA GLU A 28 14.38 -12.05 1.52
C GLU A 28 14.10 -12.63 2.91
N LEU A 29 12.81 -12.81 3.22
CA LEU A 29 12.31 -13.43 4.43
C LEU A 29 12.35 -14.96 4.30
N LYS A 30 12.52 -15.64 5.44
CA LYS A 30 12.38 -17.10 5.50
C LYS A 30 10.90 -17.44 5.49
N ARG A 31 10.45 -18.20 4.49
CA ARG A 31 9.06 -18.64 4.37
C ARG A 31 8.58 -19.41 5.60
N GLU A 32 9.49 -20.15 6.23
CA GLU A 32 9.22 -20.94 7.43
C GLU A 32 8.88 -20.06 8.65
N GLU A 33 9.24 -18.78 8.62
CA GLU A 33 8.88 -17.80 9.64
C GLU A 33 7.49 -17.17 9.40
N ILE A 34 6.83 -17.46 8.27
CA ILE A 34 5.52 -16.90 7.92
C ILE A 34 4.46 -18.00 8.03
N ALA A 35 3.60 -17.88 9.05
CA ALA A 35 2.41 -18.71 9.18
C ALA A 35 1.23 -18.00 8.51
N LEU A 36 0.64 -18.61 7.48
CA LEU A 36 -0.60 -18.11 6.86
C LEU A 36 -1.80 -18.44 7.75
N LEU A 37 -2.71 -17.49 7.93
CA LEU A 37 -3.87 -17.62 8.82
C LEU A 37 -5.19 -17.59 8.05
N LYS A 38 -5.64 -16.39 7.65
CA LYS A 38 -6.99 -16.18 7.09
C LYS A 38 -6.90 -15.35 5.82
N GLU A 39 -7.74 -15.66 4.83
CA GLU A 39 -7.91 -14.79 3.66
C GLU A 39 -8.49 -13.41 4.03
N LEU A 40 -7.84 -12.36 3.54
CA LEU A 40 -8.28 -10.97 3.68
C LEU A 40 -9.00 -10.49 2.41
N GLY A 41 -8.60 -11.00 1.25
CA GLY A 41 -9.26 -10.73 -0.01
C GLY A 41 -8.54 -11.37 -1.19
N SER A 42 -9.20 -11.30 -2.35
CA SER A 42 -8.65 -11.78 -3.62
C SER A 42 -8.95 -10.77 -4.73
N GLY A 43 -8.00 -10.62 -5.66
CA GLY A 43 -8.10 -9.64 -6.74
C GLY A 43 -7.27 -10.03 -7.95
N GLN A 44 -7.10 -9.08 -8.88
CA GLN A 44 -6.39 -9.28 -10.15
C GLN A 44 -4.94 -9.77 -9.94
N PHE A 45 -4.31 -9.37 -8.83
CA PHE A 45 -2.91 -9.66 -8.51
C PHE A 45 -2.73 -10.85 -7.56
N GLY A 46 -3.78 -11.63 -7.30
CA GLY A 46 -3.73 -12.82 -6.46
C GLY A 46 -4.53 -12.71 -5.17
N VAL A 47 -4.24 -13.62 -4.23
CA VAL A 47 -4.90 -13.72 -2.93
C VAL A 47 -4.03 -13.05 -1.87
N VAL A 48 -4.65 -12.25 -1.01
CA VAL A 48 -4.02 -11.63 0.15
C VAL A 48 -4.52 -12.32 1.41
N GLN A 49 -3.60 -12.77 2.25
CA GLN A 49 -3.91 -13.42 3.52
C GLN A 49 -3.30 -12.68 4.70
N LEU A 50 -3.98 -12.71 5.84
CA LEU A 50 -3.40 -12.43 7.13
C LEU A 50 -2.42 -13.55 7.46
N GLY A 51 -1.23 -13.18 7.88
CA GLY A 51 -0.21 -14.11 8.35
C GLY A 51 0.41 -13.64 9.66
N LYS A 52 1.22 -14.51 10.25
CA LYS A 52 2.01 -14.25 11.45
C LYS A 52 3.48 -14.43 11.15
N TRP A 53 4.26 -13.36 11.24
CA TRP A 53 5.72 -13.42 11.08
C TRP A 53 6.40 -13.70 12.43
N LYS A 54 7.27 -14.72 12.45
CA LYS A 54 7.97 -15.25 13.64
C LYS A 54 7.03 -15.60 14.78
N GLY A 55 5.79 -15.97 14.46
CA GLY A 55 4.74 -16.28 15.43
C GLY A 55 4.24 -15.10 16.28
N GLN A 56 4.74 -13.88 16.02
CA GLN A 56 4.52 -12.71 16.87
C GLN A 56 3.79 -11.57 16.15
N TYR A 57 4.18 -11.24 14.92
CA TYR A 57 3.74 -10.02 14.25
C TYR A 57 2.69 -10.32 13.19
N ASP A 58 1.57 -9.60 13.23
CA ASP A 58 0.57 -9.70 12.18
C ASP A 58 1.08 -9.01 10.90
N VAL A 59 0.96 -9.70 9.78
CA VAL A 59 1.41 -9.27 8.45
C VAL A 59 0.35 -9.55 7.40
N ALA A 60 0.30 -8.74 6.35
CA ALA A 60 -0.45 -9.07 5.15
C ALA A 60 0.49 -9.76 4.14
N VAL A 61 0.05 -10.87 3.57
CA VAL A 61 0.82 -11.70 2.65
C VAL A 61 0.09 -11.79 1.31
N LYS A 62 0.59 -11.08 0.31
CA LYS A 62 0.10 -11.16 -1.08
C LYS A 62 0.84 -12.29 -1.79
N MET A 63 0.09 -13.24 -2.34
CA MET A 63 0.63 -14.43 -3.00
C MET A 63 0.62 -14.25 -4.52
N ILE A 64 1.79 -14.24 -5.13
CA ILE A 64 1.98 -14.14 -6.59
C ILE A 64 2.20 -15.55 -7.16
N LYS A 65 1.31 -15.98 -8.06
CA LYS A 65 1.40 -17.29 -8.71
C LYS A 65 2.50 -17.29 -9.78
N GLU A 66 3.03 -18.47 -10.07
CA GLU A 66 3.95 -18.64 -11.19
C GLU A 66 3.31 -18.20 -12.52
N GLY A 67 4.08 -17.50 -13.36
CA GLY A 67 3.60 -16.97 -14.64
C GLY A 67 2.72 -15.71 -14.56
N SER A 68 2.47 -15.15 -13.37
CA SER A 68 1.69 -13.91 -13.21
C SER A 68 2.47 -12.63 -13.55
N MET A 69 3.80 -12.70 -13.45
CA MET A 69 4.73 -11.58 -13.54
C MET A 69 6.11 -12.14 -13.90
N SER A 70 6.93 -11.40 -14.64
CA SER A 70 8.32 -11.80 -14.86
C SER A 70 9.16 -11.60 -13.59
N GLU A 71 10.26 -12.35 -13.43
CA GLU A 71 11.16 -12.16 -12.29
C GLU A 71 11.72 -10.72 -12.25
N ASP A 72 12.07 -10.16 -13.41
CA ASP A 72 12.57 -8.79 -13.51
C ASP A 72 11.55 -7.74 -13.06
N GLU A 73 10.28 -7.88 -13.45
CA GLU A 73 9.20 -7.01 -13.00
C GLU A 73 9.00 -7.10 -11.49
N PHE A 74 9.07 -8.31 -10.93
CA PHE A 74 8.96 -8.53 -9.49
C PHE A 74 10.11 -7.88 -8.72
N PHE A 75 11.35 -8.05 -9.19
CA PHE A 75 12.53 -7.44 -8.57
C PHE A 75 12.45 -5.90 -8.61
N GLN A 76 12.01 -5.31 -9.71
CA GLN A 76 11.82 -3.87 -9.83
C GLN A 76 10.72 -3.35 -8.88
N GLU A 77 9.61 -4.08 -8.75
CA GLU A 77 8.53 -3.74 -7.82
C GLU A 77 9.00 -3.82 -6.36
N ALA A 78 9.68 -4.90 -6.00
CA ALA A 78 10.25 -5.08 -4.66
C ALA A 78 11.27 -3.98 -4.33
N GLN A 79 12.19 -3.66 -5.24
CA GLN A 79 13.17 -2.59 -5.05
C GLN A 79 12.51 -1.20 -4.92
N THR A 80 11.41 -0.97 -5.65
CA THR A 80 10.61 0.25 -5.53
C THR A 80 10.01 0.33 -4.13
N MET A 81 9.28 -0.70 -3.69
CA MET A 81 8.64 -0.74 -2.38
C MET A 81 9.64 -0.60 -1.23
N MET A 82 10.88 -1.10 -1.41
CA MET A 82 11.95 -0.94 -0.41
C MET A 82 12.38 0.51 -0.18
N LYS A 83 12.29 1.38 -1.20
CA LYS A 83 12.67 2.79 -1.09
C LYS A 83 11.57 3.63 -0.45
N LEU A 84 10.35 3.11 -0.37
CA LEU A 84 9.17 3.84 0.09
C LEU A 84 8.95 3.60 1.58
N SER A 85 9.30 4.58 2.41
CA SER A 85 9.05 4.55 3.85
C SER A 85 8.41 5.85 4.32
N HIS A 86 7.11 5.78 4.61
CA HIS A 86 6.32 6.93 5.03
C HIS A 86 5.16 6.49 5.94
N PRO A 87 4.76 7.26 6.97
CA PRO A 87 3.67 6.88 7.88
C PRO A 87 2.32 6.59 7.19
N LYS A 88 2.04 7.29 6.08
CA LYS A 88 0.80 7.15 5.27
C LYS A 88 0.93 6.23 4.07
N LEU A 89 2.00 5.46 3.98
CA LEU A 89 2.16 4.38 3.01
C LEU A 89 2.19 3.04 3.73
N VAL A 90 1.57 2.02 3.14
CA VAL A 90 1.60 0.66 3.68
C VAL A 90 3.05 0.17 3.71
N LYS A 91 3.54 -0.14 4.91
CA LYS A 91 4.94 -0.52 5.09
C LYS A 91 5.22 -1.89 4.45
N PHE A 92 6.21 -1.93 3.58
CA PHE A 92 6.78 -3.17 3.03
C PHE A 92 7.80 -3.76 4.01
N TYR A 93 7.75 -5.09 4.22
CA TYR A 93 8.70 -5.80 5.09
C TYR A 93 9.68 -6.65 4.32
N GLY A 94 9.26 -7.26 3.21
CA GLY A 94 10.13 -8.14 2.43
C GLY A 94 9.34 -9.11 1.57
N VAL A 95 10.03 -10.07 0.99
CA VAL A 95 9.43 -11.12 0.16
C VAL A 95 9.94 -12.51 0.53
N CYS A 96 9.21 -13.55 0.15
CA CYS A 96 9.71 -14.93 0.13
C CYS A 96 9.72 -15.41 -1.34
N SER A 97 10.84 -15.22 -2.03
CA SER A 97 10.96 -15.45 -3.48
C SER A 97 11.55 -16.81 -3.85
N LYS A 98 12.21 -17.51 -2.92
CA LYS A 98 12.88 -18.80 -3.20
C LYS A 98 12.00 -19.93 -3.76
N LYS A 99 10.67 -19.87 -3.56
CA LYS A 99 9.71 -20.88 -4.02
C LYS A 99 8.37 -20.22 -4.33
N TYR A 100 7.68 -20.71 -5.36
CA TYR A 100 6.31 -20.32 -5.66
C TYR A 100 5.28 -20.93 -4.67
N PRO A 101 4.14 -20.27 -4.45
CA PRO A 101 3.83 -18.91 -4.89
C PRO A 101 4.67 -17.88 -4.12
N ILE A 102 5.21 -16.85 -4.79
CA ILE A 102 6.03 -15.82 -4.14
C ILE A 102 5.18 -15.05 -3.13
N TYR A 103 5.74 -14.72 -1.97
CA TYR A 103 5.07 -13.89 -0.97
C TYR A 103 5.63 -12.48 -0.98
N ILE A 104 4.76 -11.48 -1.06
CA ILE A 104 5.06 -10.09 -0.73
C ILE A 104 4.46 -9.85 0.66
N VAL A 105 5.31 -9.46 1.62
CA VAL A 105 4.94 -9.32 3.03
C VAL A 105 4.94 -7.84 3.39
N THR A 106 3.77 -7.34 3.82
CA THR A 106 3.56 -5.94 4.21
C THR A 106 2.94 -5.84 5.60
N GLU A 107 2.83 -4.63 6.13
CA GLU A 107 2.08 -4.40 7.36
C GLU A 107 0.61 -4.79 7.18
N TYR A 108 0.06 -5.40 8.22
CA TYR A 108 -1.36 -5.66 8.32
C TYR A 108 -2.09 -4.42 8.85
N ILE A 109 -3.15 -4.02 8.15
CA ILE A 109 -3.99 -2.87 8.50
C ILE A 109 -5.40 -3.37 8.85
N THR A 110 -5.86 -3.06 10.06
CA THR A 110 -6.93 -3.80 10.75
C THR A 110 -8.33 -3.59 10.19
N ASN A 111 -8.67 -2.38 9.72
CA ASN A 111 -10.04 -2.07 9.27
C ASN A 111 -10.25 -2.26 7.77
N GLY A 112 -9.28 -2.87 7.07
CA GLY A 112 -9.38 -3.17 5.64
C GLY A 112 -9.37 -1.92 4.77
N CYS A 113 -9.91 -2.03 3.55
CA CYS A 113 -9.86 -0.93 2.59
C CYS A 113 -10.91 0.17 2.86
N LEU A 114 -10.52 1.41 2.59
CA LEU A 114 -11.29 2.62 2.82
C LEU A 114 -12.65 2.58 2.10
N LEU A 115 -12.72 2.03 0.89
CA LEU A 115 -13.99 1.88 0.16
C LEU A 115 -15.02 1.07 0.94
N THR A 116 -14.63 -0.08 1.50
CA THR A 116 -15.54 -0.92 2.29
C THR A 116 -15.81 -0.27 3.63
N TYR A 117 -14.78 0.34 4.25
CA TYR A 117 -14.91 1.06 5.51
C TYR A 117 -15.95 2.18 5.43
N LEU A 118 -15.89 3.04 4.40
CA LEU A 118 -16.83 4.14 4.20
C LEU A 118 -18.25 3.64 3.90
N LYS A 119 -18.42 2.52 3.21
CA LYS A 119 -19.74 1.93 2.98
C LYS A 119 -20.39 1.44 4.27
N SER A 120 -19.61 0.89 5.19
CA SER A 120 -20.09 0.32 6.45
C SER A 120 -20.24 1.36 7.56
N HIS A 121 -19.27 2.27 7.71
CA HIS A 121 -19.16 3.18 8.86
C HIS A 121 -19.18 4.66 8.46
N GLY A 122 -19.18 4.99 7.16
CA GLY A 122 -19.01 6.38 6.70
C GLY A 122 -20.10 7.34 7.13
N LYS A 123 -21.28 6.84 7.51
CA LYS A 123 -22.39 7.65 8.06
C LYS A 123 -22.16 8.07 9.52
N GLU A 124 -21.28 7.38 10.23
CA GLU A 124 -20.93 7.65 11.63
C GLU A 124 -19.69 8.55 11.75
N LEU A 125 -19.03 8.83 10.63
CA LEU A 125 -17.85 9.69 10.59
C LEU A 125 -18.25 11.16 10.54
N GLU A 126 -17.62 11.96 11.40
CA GLU A 126 -17.72 13.41 11.35
C GLU A 126 -16.99 13.96 10.12
N PRO A 127 -17.44 15.11 9.56
CA PRO A 127 -16.75 15.75 8.44
C PRO A 127 -15.26 16.00 8.67
N SER A 128 -14.86 16.29 9.91
CA SER A 128 -13.45 16.46 10.27
C SER A 128 -12.66 15.15 10.14
N GLN A 129 -13.25 14.00 10.48
CA GLN A 129 -12.59 12.71 10.32
C GLN A 129 -12.43 12.36 8.84
N LEU A 130 -13.43 12.65 8.01
CA LEU A 130 -13.33 12.49 6.55
C LEU A 130 -12.21 13.37 5.98
N LEU A 131 -12.08 14.61 6.45
CA LEU A 131 -11.01 15.52 6.05
C LEU A 131 -9.62 14.99 6.45
N GLU A 132 -9.48 14.46 7.66
CA GLU A 132 -8.23 13.80 8.11
C GLU A 132 -7.89 12.59 7.24
N MET A 133 -8.87 11.77 6.86
CA MET A 133 -8.65 10.66 5.93
C MET A 133 -8.14 11.14 4.56
N CYS A 134 -8.68 12.25 4.04
CA CYS A 134 -8.18 12.87 2.80
C CYS A 134 -6.76 13.43 2.97
N TYR A 135 -6.48 14.07 4.10
CA TYR A 135 -5.16 14.60 4.42
C TYR A 135 -4.10 13.50 4.49
N ASP A 136 -4.41 12.39 5.15
CA ASP A 136 -3.57 11.20 5.22
C ASP A 136 -3.18 10.66 3.84
N VAL A 137 -4.16 10.51 2.94
CA VAL A 137 -3.91 10.07 1.56
C VAL A 137 -3.06 11.10 0.81
N CYS A 138 -3.36 12.40 0.96
CA CYS A 138 -2.63 13.48 0.33
C CYS A 138 -1.15 13.49 0.75
N GLU A 139 -0.87 13.33 2.05
CA GLU A 139 0.48 13.27 2.59
C GLU A 139 1.28 12.08 2.01
N GLY A 140 0.63 10.90 1.92
CA GLY A 140 1.22 9.73 1.26
C GLY A 140 1.53 9.95 -0.22
N MET A 141 0.62 10.60 -0.96
CA MET A 141 0.81 10.89 -2.39
C MET A 141 1.85 11.97 -2.65
N ALA A 142 1.92 13.00 -1.80
CA ALA A 142 2.97 14.01 -1.85
C ALA A 142 4.37 13.41 -1.63
N PHE A 143 4.48 12.44 -0.71
CA PHE A 143 5.71 11.66 -0.54
C PHE A 143 6.08 10.92 -1.84
N LEU A 144 5.13 10.23 -2.50
CA LEU A 144 5.40 9.55 -3.77
C LEU A 144 5.85 10.53 -4.86
N GLU A 145 5.15 11.65 -5.03
CA GLU A 145 5.50 12.69 -6.01
C GLU A 145 6.93 13.20 -5.79
N SER A 146 7.29 13.54 -4.54
CA SER A 146 8.64 14.02 -4.20
C SER A 146 9.76 12.99 -4.43
N HIS A 147 9.42 11.70 -4.49
CA HIS A 147 10.36 10.60 -4.79
C HIS A 147 10.23 10.08 -6.23
N GLN A 148 9.53 10.82 -7.10
CA GLN A 148 9.35 10.51 -8.52
C GLN A 148 8.65 9.17 -8.76
N PHE A 149 7.68 8.83 -7.91
CA PHE A 149 6.84 7.66 -8.06
C PHE A 149 5.42 8.04 -8.47
N ILE A 150 4.91 7.39 -9.51
CA ILE A 150 3.52 7.50 -9.96
C ILE A 150 2.77 6.25 -9.52
N HIS A 151 1.68 6.40 -8.77
CA HIS A 151 0.86 5.32 -8.21
C HIS A 151 0.05 4.57 -9.28
N ARG A 152 -0.60 5.32 -10.20
CA ARG A 152 -1.35 4.82 -11.38
C ARG A 152 -2.68 4.11 -11.12
N ASP A 153 -2.94 3.67 -9.89
CA ASP A 153 -4.23 3.08 -9.49
C ASP A 153 -4.73 3.65 -8.15
N LEU A 154 -4.61 4.97 -7.94
CA LEU A 154 -5.11 5.59 -6.70
C LEU A 154 -6.64 5.55 -6.68
N ALA A 155 -7.20 4.97 -5.62
CA ALA A 155 -8.62 4.93 -5.34
C ALA A 155 -8.86 4.48 -3.89
N ALA A 156 -10.07 4.73 -3.35
CA ALA A 156 -10.43 4.28 -1.99
C ALA A 156 -10.32 2.75 -1.77
N ARG A 157 -10.36 1.93 -2.83
CA ARG A 157 -10.11 0.48 -2.72
C ARG A 157 -8.66 0.12 -2.41
N ASN A 158 -7.72 1.01 -2.76
CA ASN A 158 -6.27 0.86 -2.58
C ASN A 158 -5.75 1.75 -1.43
N CYS A 159 -6.64 2.26 -0.58
CA CYS A 159 -6.30 2.89 0.69
C CYS A 159 -6.79 1.98 1.81
N LEU A 160 -6.02 1.82 2.88
CA LEU A 160 -6.36 0.99 4.04
C LEU A 160 -6.53 1.84 5.30
N VAL A 161 -7.46 1.45 6.17
CA VAL A 161 -7.80 2.18 7.41
C VAL A 161 -7.25 1.42 8.62
N ASP A 162 -6.43 2.06 9.44
CA ASP A 162 -5.92 1.44 10.67
C ASP A 162 -6.86 1.63 11.87
N SER A 163 -6.46 1.10 13.02
CA SER A 163 -7.28 1.13 14.25
C SER A 163 -7.47 2.53 14.83
N ASP A 164 -6.64 3.50 14.43
CA ASP A 164 -6.70 4.89 14.88
C ASP A 164 -7.47 5.78 13.89
N LEU A 165 -8.17 5.18 12.91
CA LEU A 165 -8.81 5.85 11.78
C LEU A 165 -7.85 6.57 10.84
N SER A 166 -6.54 6.28 10.93
CA SER A 166 -5.57 6.78 9.98
C SER A 166 -5.62 5.98 8.68
N VAL A 167 -5.42 6.66 7.56
CA VAL A 167 -5.43 6.06 6.23
C VAL A 167 -4.01 5.91 5.70
N LYS A 168 -3.76 4.78 5.05
CA LYS A 168 -2.51 4.51 4.34
C LYS A 168 -2.76 4.08 2.91
N VAL A 169 -2.01 4.65 1.97
CA VAL A 169 -2.02 4.25 0.56
C VAL A 169 -1.31 2.90 0.41
N SER A 170 -1.84 2.03 -0.45
CA SER A 170 -1.43 0.64 -0.62
C SER A 170 -1.47 0.21 -2.09
N ASP A 171 -1.10 -1.03 -2.37
CA ASP A 171 -1.09 -1.64 -3.71
C ASP A 171 -0.18 -0.93 -4.72
N PHE A 172 1.10 -0.83 -4.37
CA PHE A 172 2.16 -0.28 -5.22
C PHE A 172 2.51 -1.15 -6.44
N GLY A 173 1.74 -2.21 -6.75
CA GLY A 173 2.04 -3.13 -7.84
C GLY A 173 1.97 -2.50 -9.23
N MET A 174 1.29 -1.37 -9.36
CA MET A 174 1.27 -0.56 -10.58
C MET A 174 2.20 0.65 -10.51
N THR A 175 2.82 0.91 -9.35
CA THR A 175 3.66 2.08 -9.14
C THR A 175 4.93 2.01 -9.98
N ARG A 176 5.37 3.15 -10.51
CA ARG A 176 6.57 3.25 -11.35
C ARG A 176 7.43 4.43 -10.92
N TYR A 177 8.75 4.20 -10.84
CA TYR A 177 9.74 5.26 -10.74
C TYR A 177 9.92 5.92 -12.11
N VAL A 178 9.78 7.23 -12.18
CA VAL A 178 9.77 7.97 -13.45
C VAL A 178 10.49 9.30 -13.30
N LEU A 179 11.71 9.39 -13.83
CA LEU A 179 12.58 10.56 -13.71
C LEU A 179 11.95 11.86 -14.24
N ASP A 180 11.31 11.79 -15.41
CA ASP A 180 10.74 12.95 -16.10
C ASP A 180 9.22 13.09 -15.91
N ASP A 181 8.67 12.45 -14.88
CA ASP A 181 7.23 12.46 -14.53
C ASP A 181 6.28 12.10 -15.70
N GLN A 182 6.78 11.31 -16.66
CA GLN A 182 5.99 10.83 -17.79
C GLN A 182 6.26 9.35 -18.05
N TYR A 183 5.19 8.56 -18.02
CA TYR A 183 5.21 7.15 -18.37
C TYR A 183 4.13 6.81 -19.37
N VAL A 184 4.51 6.14 -20.46
CA VAL A 184 3.57 5.65 -21.48
C VAL A 184 3.42 4.14 -21.31
N SER A 185 2.22 3.68 -20.98
CA SER A 185 1.92 2.24 -20.91
C SER A 185 1.72 1.68 -22.31
N SER A 186 1.94 0.36 -22.46
CA SER A 186 1.60 -0.36 -23.69
C SER A 186 0.12 -0.20 -24.04
N VAL A 187 -0.16 -0.05 -25.34
CA VAL A 187 -1.54 0.04 -25.84
C VAL A 187 -2.30 -1.25 -25.50
N GLY A 188 -3.51 -1.11 -24.95
CA GLY A 188 -4.34 -2.24 -24.54
C GLY A 188 -4.13 -2.72 -23.10
N THR A 189 -3.22 -2.10 -22.33
CA THR A 189 -3.16 -2.31 -20.88
C THR A 189 -4.49 -1.89 -20.22
N LYS A 190 -5.07 -2.76 -19.40
CA LYS A 190 -6.28 -2.44 -18.62
C LYS A 190 -5.95 -1.37 -17.57
N PHE A 191 -6.85 -0.41 -17.39
CA PHE A 191 -6.71 0.69 -16.43
C PHE A 191 -8.06 1.05 -15.78
N PRO A 192 -8.08 1.71 -14.61
CA PRO A 192 -9.30 2.00 -13.86
C PRO A 192 -10.05 3.21 -14.45
N VAL A 193 -10.84 3.00 -15.51
CA VAL A 193 -11.52 4.06 -16.29
C VAL A 193 -12.12 5.21 -15.47
N LYS A 194 -12.80 4.94 -14.36
CA LYS A 194 -13.46 5.97 -13.53
C LYS A 194 -12.49 6.88 -12.74
N TRP A 195 -11.24 6.47 -12.58
CA TRP A 195 -10.19 7.20 -11.86
C TRP A 195 -9.08 7.69 -12.80
N SER A 196 -9.20 7.46 -14.10
CA SER A 196 -8.15 7.81 -15.06
C SER A 196 -8.37 9.20 -15.66
N ALA A 197 -7.30 9.99 -15.66
CA ALA A 197 -7.28 11.30 -16.31
C ALA A 197 -7.46 11.18 -17.85
N PRO A 198 -7.92 12.24 -18.54
CA PRO A 198 -8.15 12.21 -19.98
C PRO A 198 -6.92 11.78 -20.79
N GLU A 199 -5.72 12.20 -20.40
CA GLU A 199 -4.45 11.84 -21.05
C GLU A 199 -4.09 10.36 -20.88
N VAL A 200 -4.47 9.75 -19.75
CA VAL A 200 -4.35 8.31 -19.53
C VAL A 200 -5.32 7.57 -20.46
N PHE A 201 -6.57 8.04 -20.51
CA PHE A 201 -7.62 7.41 -21.31
C PHE A 201 -7.32 7.42 -22.81
N HIS A 202 -6.82 8.53 -23.35
CA HIS A 202 -6.61 8.69 -24.79
C HIS A 202 -5.21 8.25 -25.25
N TYR A 203 -4.20 8.41 -24.41
CA TYR A 203 -2.80 8.27 -24.82
C TYR A 203 -1.99 7.32 -23.95
N PHE A 204 -2.59 6.67 -22.96
CA PHE A 204 -1.91 5.81 -21.99
C PHE A 204 -0.75 6.51 -21.27
N LYS A 205 -0.83 7.85 -21.13
CA LYS A 205 0.18 8.71 -20.51
C LYS A 205 -0.14 8.92 -19.04
N TYR A 206 0.74 8.47 -18.16
CA TYR A 206 0.68 8.65 -16.72
C TYR A 206 1.75 9.66 -16.28
N SER A 207 1.40 10.44 -15.27
CA SER A 207 2.24 11.44 -14.59
C SER A 207 1.75 11.62 -13.14
N SER A 208 2.49 12.36 -12.32
CA SER A 208 2.00 12.85 -11.02
C SER A 208 0.62 13.51 -11.14
N LYS A 209 0.35 14.20 -12.26
CA LYS A 209 -0.92 14.91 -12.49
C LYS A 209 -2.07 13.96 -12.78
N SER A 210 -1.79 12.79 -13.36
CA SER A 210 -2.79 11.73 -13.48
C SER A 210 -3.16 11.12 -12.12
N ASP A 211 -2.23 11.09 -11.16
CA ASP A 211 -2.54 10.70 -9.77
C ASP A 211 -3.31 11.80 -9.03
N VAL A 212 -3.01 13.08 -9.29
CA VAL A 212 -3.78 14.22 -8.77
C VAL A 212 -5.22 14.20 -9.26
N TRP A 213 -5.48 13.77 -10.50
CA TRP A 213 -6.84 13.54 -10.99
C TRP A 213 -7.57 12.43 -10.22
N ALA A 214 -6.83 11.38 -9.84
CA ALA A 214 -7.38 10.23 -9.16
C ALA A 214 -7.66 10.48 -7.66
N PHE A 215 -6.95 11.43 -7.05
CA PHE A 215 -7.15 11.92 -5.68
C PHE A 215 -8.44 12.73 -5.55
#